data_AF-A0AAW7HUP6-F1
#
_entry.id   AF-A0AAW7HUP6-F1
#
_cell.length_a   1.000
_cell.length_b   1.000
_cell.length_c   1.000
_cell.angle_alpha   90.00
_cell.angle_beta   90.00
_cell.angle_gamma   90.00
#
_symmetry.space_group_name_H-M   'P 1'
#
loop_
_entity.id
_entity.type
_entity.pdbx_description
1 polymer ?
#
loop_
_entity_poly.entity_id
_entity_poly.type
_entity_poly.pdbx_seq_one_letter_code
_entity_poly.pdbx_strand_id
1 'polypeptide(L)' 'MKTLWLGLGLGFCLLPQPGSSKDNPTAECSWLYDRIAALEKAIKQGDELGTREELARWQAEFNKKACRQYDY' A
#
# COMPACT_ATOMS: atom_id res chain seq x y z
N MET A 1 19.74 -34.50 -42.20
CA MET A 1 19.41 -35.13 -40.91
C MET A 1 20.10 -34.28 -39.84
N LYS A 2 19.50 -33.23 -39.29
CA LYS A 2 18.37 -33.14 -38.34
C LYS A 2 18.76 -33.60 -36.93
N THR A 3 19.55 -32.75 -36.27
CA THR A 3 19.59 -32.56 -34.81
C THR A 3 19.12 -31.11 -34.61
N LEU A 4 17.84 -30.82 -34.34
CA LEU A 4 17.20 -30.94 -33.02
C LEU A 4 18.22 -30.67 -31.91
N TRP A 5 18.08 -29.69 -31.03
CA TRP A 5 16.97 -28.82 -30.70
C TRP A 5 17.50 -27.93 -29.55
N LEU A 6 17.14 -26.65 -29.56
CA LEU A 6 16.69 -25.97 -28.33
C LEU A 6 17.68 -25.86 -27.15
N GLY A 7 18.93 -25.49 -27.40
CA GLY A 7 19.85 -24.99 -26.35
C GLY A 7 19.69 -23.50 -26.04
N LEU A 8 18.79 -22.79 -26.73
CA LEU A 8 18.52 -21.36 -26.60
C LEU A 8 17.06 -21.11 -26.18
N GLY A 9 16.54 -21.95 -25.28
CA GLY A 9 15.23 -21.75 -24.66
C GLY A 9 15.37 -21.87 -23.16
N LEU A 10 15.37 -20.72 -22.47
CA LEU A 10 15.31 -20.47 -21.01
C LEU A 10 16.34 -19.43 -20.52
N GLY A 11 17.09 -18.81 -21.43
CA GLY A 11 17.73 -17.53 -21.14
C GLY A 11 16.75 -16.40 -21.44
N PHE A 12 16.37 -15.63 -20.42
CA PHE A 12 15.80 -14.28 -20.58
C PHE A 12 14.31 -14.19 -20.92
N CYS A 13 13.44 -14.54 -19.97
CA CYS A 13 12.11 -13.89 -19.81
C CYS A 13 11.50 -14.14 -18.42
N LEU A 14 12.33 -14.17 -17.37
CA LEU A 14 11.86 -13.80 -16.03
C LEU A 14 12.27 -12.35 -15.81
N LEU A 15 11.67 -11.45 -16.57
CA LEU A 15 11.48 -10.11 -16.03
C LEU A 15 10.60 -10.33 -14.80
N PRO A 16 11.03 -10.02 -13.56
CA PRO A 16 10.04 -9.78 -12.53
C PRO A 16 9.20 -8.65 -13.12
N GLN A 17 7.98 -8.95 -13.55
CA GLN A 17 7.03 -7.87 -13.78
C GLN A 17 7.02 -7.13 -12.43
N PRO A 18 7.38 -5.84 -12.39
CA PRO A 18 7.00 -5.02 -11.25
C PRO A 18 5.50 -4.77 -11.40
N GLY A 19 4.72 -5.86 -11.39
CA GLY A 19 3.32 -5.81 -11.08
C GLY A 19 3.25 -5.55 -9.59
N SER A 20 3.52 -4.30 -9.19
CA SER A 20 3.01 -3.78 -7.94
C SER A 20 1.49 -3.69 -8.07
N SER A 21 0.83 -4.86 -8.15
CA SER A 21 -0.49 -4.97 -7.56
C SER A 21 -0.21 -4.80 -6.08
N LYS A 22 -0.36 -3.58 -5.57
CA LYS A 22 -0.36 -3.35 -4.13
C LYS A 22 -1.36 -4.35 -3.54
N ASP A 23 -0.93 -5.07 -2.51
CA ASP A 23 -1.79 -6.04 -1.85
C ASP A 23 -3.07 -5.35 -1.34
N ASN A 24 -4.17 -6.09 -1.25
CA ASN A 24 -5.36 -5.59 -0.56
C ASN A 24 -5.02 -5.29 0.91
N PRO A 25 -5.58 -4.23 1.49
CA PRO A 25 -5.26 -3.81 2.85
C PRO A 25 -5.80 -4.83 3.84
N THR A 26 -5.07 -5.00 4.94
CA THR A 26 -5.60 -5.71 6.10
C THR A 26 -6.76 -4.92 6.71
N ALA A 27 -7.66 -5.58 7.44
CA ALA A 27 -8.77 -4.92 8.12
C ALA A 27 -8.28 -3.79 9.05
N GLU A 28 -7.15 -3.99 9.74
CA GLU A 28 -6.54 -2.97 10.60
C GLU A 28 -6.05 -1.77 9.79
N CYS A 29 -5.34 -2.02 8.69
CA CYS A 29 -4.82 -0.98 7.82
C CYS A 29 -5.94 -0.20 7.12
N SER A 30 -7.02 -0.86 6.71
CA SER A 30 -8.22 -0.22 6.15
C SER A 30 -8.91 0.66 7.18
N TRP A 31 -9.08 0.18 8.41
CA TRP A 31 -9.64 0.99 9.49
C TRP A 31 -8.80 2.23 9.80
N LEU A 32 -7.46 2.09 9.84
CA LEU A 32 -6.56 3.24 10.05
C LEU A 32 -6.68 4.27 8.93
N TYR A 33 -6.78 3.83 7.68
CA TYR A 33 -6.97 4.70 6.52
C TYR A 33 -8.27 5.51 6.64
N ASP A 34 -9.39 4.84 6.91
CA ASP A 34 -10.69 5.48 7.08
C ASP A 34 -10.71 6.45 8.27
N ARG A 35 -10.06 6.09 9.39
CA ARG A 35 -9.96 6.95 10.57
C ARG A 35 -9.18 8.23 10.26
N ILE A 36 -8.04 8.11 9.58
CA ILE A 36 -7.23 9.26 9.15
C ILE A 36 -8.04 10.16 8.22
N ALA A 37 -8.71 9.58 7.21
CA ALA A 37 -9.54 10.34 6.26
C ALA A 37 -10.70 11.10 6.96
N ALA A 38 -11.33 10.49 7.96
CA ALA A 38 -12.37 11.14 8.76
C ALA A 38 -11.83 12.32 9.57
N LEU A 39 -10.67 12.18 10.20
CA LEU A 39 -10.02 13.24 10.97
C LEU A 39 -9.56 14.40 10.08
N GLU A 40 -8.98 14.11 8.93
CA GLU A 40 -8.62 15.13 7.94
C GLU A 40 -9.86 15.90 7.45
N LYS A 41 -10.99 15.22 7.26
CA LYS A 41 -12.26 15.86 6.91
C LYS A 41 -12.79 16.75 8.03
N ALA A 42 -12.73 16.30 9.29
CA ALA A 42 -13.14 17.08 10.45
C ALA A 42 -12.30 18.37 10.60
N ILE A 43 -10.98 18.27 10.44
CA ILE A 43 -10.08 19.43 10.43
C ILE A 43 -10.44 20.40 9.30
N LYS A 44 -10.70 19.91 8.09
CA LYS A 44 -11.15 20.76 6.96
C LYS A 44 -12.48 21.47 7.24
N GLN A 45 -13.31 20.94 8.13
CA GLN A 45 -14.58 21.52 8.55
C GLN A 45 -14.45 22.48 9.75
N GLY A 46 -13.23 22.66 10.28
CA GLY A 46 -12.94 23.56 11.40
C GLY A 46 -12.96 22.89 12.77
N ASP A 47 -13.14 21.57 12.84
CA ASP A 47 -13.04 20.81 14.09
C ASP A 47 -11.59 20.36 14.33
N GLU A 48 -10.76 21.29 14.81
CA GLU A 48 -9.31 21.11 14.91
C GLU A 48 -8.82 20.71 16.31
N LEU A 49 -9.55 21.08 17.37
CA LEU A 49 -9.10 20.95 18.75
C LEU A 49 -9.16 19.49 19.19
N GLY A 50 -8.00 18.89 19.48
CA GLY A 50 -7.87 17.46 19.76
C GLY A 50 -7.79 16.59 18.49
N THR A 51 -8.49 16.97 17.42
CA THR A 51 -8.49 16.25 16.13
C THR A 51 -7.10 16.20 15.47
N ARG A 52 -6.31 17.27 15.57
CA ARG A 52 -4.94 17.30 15.01
C ARG A 52 -3.97 16.37 15.77
N GLU A 53 -4.08 16.32 17.10
CA GLU A 53 -3.25 15.42 17.91
C GLU A 53 -3.62 13.96 17.62
N GLU A 54 -4.92 13.69 17.52
CA GLU A 54 -5.40 12.35 17.18
C GLU A 54 -4.96 11.93 15.77
N LEU A 55 -5.04 12.84 14.79
CA LEU A 55 -4.54 12.60 13.43
C LEU A 55 -3.06 12.24 13.43
N ALA A 56 -2.24 13.01 14.15
CA ALA A 56 -0.80 12.75 14.23
C ALA A 56 -0.51 11.37 14.85
N ARG A 57 -1.26 10.99 15.89
CA ARG A 57 -1.15 9.66 16.52
C ARG A 57 -1.49 8.54 15.54
N TRP A 58 -2.60 8.64 14.80
CA TRP A 58 -2.99 7.58 13.86
C TRP A 58 -2.10 7.53 12.63
N GLN A 59 -1.60 8.66 12.14
CA GLN A 59 -0.59 8.69 11.07
C GLN A 59 0.71 7.99 11.50
N ALA A 60 1.14 8.17 12.76
CA ALA A 60 2.31 7.48 13.29
C ALA A 60 2.11 5.95 13.31
N GLU A 61 0.95 5.48 13.76
CA GLU A 61 0.61 4.04 13.75
C GLU A 61 0.48 3.47 12.33
N PHE A 62 -0.16 4.21 11.40
CA PHE A 62 -0.25 3.84 9.99
C PHE A 62 1.13 3.65 9.36
N ASN A 63 2.08 4.53 9.68
CA ASN A 63 3.45 4.45 9.20
C ASN A 63 4.22 3.29 9.85
N LYS A 64 4.10 3.13 11.17
CA LYS A 64 4.73 2.05 11.93
C LYS A 64 4.33 0.67 11.43
N LYS A 65 3.09 0.52 10.99
CA LYS A 65 2.53 -0.73 10.46
C LYS A 65 2.74 -0.92 8.95
N ALA A 66 3.52 -0.04 8.31
CA ALA A 66 3.78 -0.05 6.87
C ALA A 66 2.51 -0.05 5.99
N CYS A 67 1.39 0.49 6.52
CA CYS A 67 0.09 0.45 5.85
C CYS A 67 0.10 1.13 4.48
N ARG A 68 0.98 2.13 4.24
CA ARG A 68 1.17 2.79 2.93
C ARG A 68 1.43 1.85 1.74
N GLN A 69 1.87 0.61 2.01
CA GLN A 69 2.16 -0.38 0.98
C GLN A 69 0.91 -0.95 0.28
N TYR A 70 -0.28 -0.83 0.89
CA TYR A 70 -1.53 -1.40 0.36
C TYR A 70 -2.26 -0.47 -0.61
N ASP A 71 -3.25 -1.01 -1.32
CA ASP A 71 -4.17 -0.28 -2.21
C ASP A 71 -5.50 0.00 -1.49
N TYR A 72 -5.82 1.27 -1.22
CA TYR A 72 -6.96 1.70 -0.40
C TYR A 72 -8.08 2.31 -1.21
#